data_AF-A0A7C1WF25-F1
#
_entry.id   AF-A0A7C1WF25-F1
#
_cell.length_a   1.000
_cell.length_b   1.000
_cell.length_c   1.000
_cell.angle_alpha   90.00
_cell.angle_beta   90.00
_cell.angle_gamma   90.00
#
_symmetry.space_group_name_H-M   'P 1'
#
loop_
_entity.id
_entity.type
_entity.pdbx_description
1 polymer ?
#
loop_
_entity_poly.entity_id
_entity_poly.type
_entity_poly.pdbx_seq_one_letter_code
_entity_poly.pdbx_strand_id
1 'polypeptide(L)'
;MRRSILLTFAALPLLALPSPAQEDVPSFQEANAALQAGNFEEAAELFHERALADPNDGQAHFLYAYSLHAAGDLDAAHDAHIDAARFPRFTSTALYNHACVHALRGEHDAAFQALDEAIDAGFNNADQLENDADFAPVRGDGRFESVLLRLRGIDPTDLAKLPASRLFDFYVGDWSMWNGDNVEHLLSVSSTLDGHGLTASAKDAKTGASVATSTFVYAPEQGVWRQVWVSRDGMVVTLEGGLADGAIVLEQTTQNGARETGARSIFSEIRPDGFRYEWQTSEDGGKTWKTVATRTFTRS
;
A
#
# COMPACT_ATOMS: atom_id res chain seq x y z
N MET A 1 -85.67 41.27 -11.59
CA MET A 1 -85.52 39.84 -11.26
C MET A 1 -84.33 39.25 -12.02
N ARG A 2 -83.19 39.05 -11.34
CA ARG A 2 -82.19 38.00 -11.62
C ARG A 2 -81.30 37.90 -10.37
N ARG A 3 -81.22 36.70 -9.80
CA ARG A 3 -80.67 36.39 -8.47
C ARG A 3 -79.13 36.31 -8.54
N SER A 4 -78.44 37.05 -7.66
CA SER A 4 -77.03 36.84 -7.38
C SER A 4 -76.88 35.71 -6.36
N ILE A 5 -76.15 34.66 -6.71
CA ILE A 5 -75.77 33.56 -5.81
C ILE A 5 -74.45 33.98 -5.14
N LEU A 6 -74.49 34.32 -3.85
CA LEU A 6 -73.29 34.41 -3.02
C LEU A 6 -72.90 32.98 -2.59
N LEU A 7 -71.76 32.49 -3.09
CA LEU A 7 -71.09 31.31 -2.57
C LEU A 7 -70.19 31.74 -1.40
N THR A 8 -70.65 31.54 -0.17
CA THR A 8 -69.82 31.61 1.03
C THR A 8 -68.88 30.41 1.05
N PHE A 9 -67.59 30.63 0.78
CA PHE A 9 -66.54 29.67 1.09
C PHE A 9 -66.32 29.68 2.61
N ALA A 10 -66.77 28.63 3.28
CA ALA A 10 -66.35 28.36 4.65
C ALA A 10 -64.88 27.92 4.59
N ALA A 11 -63.98 28.72 5.16
CA ALA A 11 -62.60 28.33 5.37
C ALA A 11 -62.60 27.18 6.39
N LEU A 12 -62.38 25.95 5.93
CA LEU A 12 -62.03 24.86 6.83
C LEU A 12 -60.67 25.19 7.46
N PRO A 13 -60.50 25.03 8.78
CA PRO A 13 -59.20 25.16 9.39
C PRO A 13 -58.29 24.10 8.78
N LEU A 14 -57.15 24.55 8.24
CA LEU A 14 -56.09 23.66 7.81
C LEU A 14 -55.56 22.98 9.09
N LEU A 15 -56.02 21.77 9.36
CA LEU A 15 -55.41 20.89 10.35
C LEU A 15 -53.97 20.68 9.89
N ALA A 16 -53.01 21.26 10.61
CA ALA A 16 -51.62 20.90 10.47
C ALA A 16 -51.53 19.40 10.76
N LEU A 17 -51.27 18.62 9.71
CA LEU A 17 -50.87 17.23 9.91
C LEU A 17 -49.62 17.27 10.80
N PRO A 18 -49.55 16.46 11.87
CA PRO A 18 -48.30 16.31 12.59
C PRO A 18 -47.23 15.96 11.55
N SER A 19 -46.11 16.69 11.56
CA SER A 19 -44.93 16.26 10.81
C SER A 19 -44.71 14.78 11.14
N PRO A 20 -44.47 13.90 10.14
CA PRO A 20 -44.17 12.50 10.44
C PRO A 20 -43.06 12.48 11.50
N ALA A 21 -43.39 11.87 12.62
CA ALA A 21 -42.59 11.92 13.82
C ALA A 21 -41.20 11.39 13.51
N GLN A 22 -40.19 12.12 13.99
CA GLN A 22 -38.80 11.73 14.02
C GLN A 22 -38.58 10.68 15.12
N GLU A 23 -39.46 9.66 15.21
CA GLU A 23 -39.65 8.86 16.43
C GLU A 23 -39.13 7.42 16.40
N ASP A 24 -38.60 6.89 15.29
CA ASP A 24 -38.08 5.51 15.25
C ASP A 24 -36.61 5.38 14.79
N VAL A 25 -35.85 6.48 14.67
CA VAL A 25 -34.42 6.39 14.35
C VAL A 25 -33.62 6.08 15.62
N PRO A 26 -32.86 4.97 15.69
CA PRO A 26 -32.08 4.61 16.88
C PRO A 26 -31.20 5.74 17.35
N SER A 27 -31.07 5.93 18.66
CA SER A 27 -30.20 6.99 19.17
C SER A 27 -28.72 6.61 19.01
N PHE A 28 -27.82 7.60 18.86
CA PHE A 28 -26.39 7.34 18.93
C PHE A 28 -25.99 6.67 20.25
N GLN A 29 -26.69 6.97 21.36
CA GLN A 29 -26.40 6.37 22.66
C GLN A 29 -26.69 4.86 22.65
N GLU A 30 -27.82 4.45 22.06
CA GLU A 30 -28.23 3.06 21.92
C GLU A 30 -27.30 2.28 21.00
N ALA A 31 -27.02 2.81 19.80
CA ALA A 31 -26.09 2.19 18.85
C ALA A 31 -24.67 2.06 19.44
N ASN A 32 -24.19 3.09 20.14
CA ASN A 32 -22.91 3.00 20.85
C ASN A 32 -22.95 2.03 22.02
N ALA A 33 -24.08 1.86 22.72
CA ALA A 33 -24.19 0.89 23.79
C ALA A 33 -24.05 -0.54 23.28
N ALA A 34 -24.68 -0.88 22.15
CA ALA A 34 -24.48 -2.16 21.47
C ALA A 34 -23.01 -2.36 21.06
N LEU A 35 -22.39 -1.33 20.47
CA LEU A 35 -20.98 -1.36 20.07
C LEU A 35 -20.04 -1.63 21.26
N GLN A 36 -20.24 -0.92 22.38
CA GLN A 36 -19.43 -1.09 23.59
C GLN A 36 -19.68 -2.42 24.30
N ALA A 37 -20.86 -3.01 24.13
CA ALA A 37 -21.18 -4.34 24.63
C ALA A 37 -20.55 -5.46 23.78
N GLY A 38 -19.98 -5.14 22.62
CA GLY A 38 -19.48 -6.13 21.66
C GLY A 38 -20.58 -6.79 20.82
N ASN A 39 -21.80 -6.24 20.85
CA ASN A 39 -22.91 -6.69 19.99
C ASN A 39 -22.76 -6.00 18.62
N PHE A 40 -21.75 -6.41 17.86
CA PHE A 40 -21.34 -5.70 16.65
C PHE A 40 -22.38 -5.75 15.52
N GLU A 41 -23.09 -6.86 15.37
CA GLU A 41 -24.17 -7.00 14.40
C GLU A 41 -25.35 -6.05 14.73
N GLU A 42 -25.75 -6.00 16.00
CA GLU A 42 -26.79 -5.07 16.48
C GLU A 42 -26.34 -3.62 16.29
N ALA A 43 -25.10 -3.29 16.64
CA ALA A 43 -24.55 -1.96 16.43
C ALA A 43 -24.56 -1.57 14.94
N ALA A 44 -24.21 -2.50 14.05
CA ALA A 44 -24.23 -2.27 12.62
C ALA A 44 -25.66 -1.96 12.12
N GLU A 45 -26.67 -2.74 12.54
CA GLU A 45 -28.07 -2.47 12.21
C GLU A 45 -28.50 -1.07 12.67
N LEU A 46 -28.23 -0.73 13.92
CA LEU A 46 -28.63 0.57 14.50
C LEU A 46 -27.93 1.74 13.80
N PHE A 47 -26.63 1.64 13.49
CA PHE A 47 -25.91 2.68 12.76
C PHE A 47 -26.33 2.77 11.29
N HIS A 48 -26.71 1.64 10.67
CA HIS A 48 -27.23 1.63 9.30
C HIS A 48 -28.56 2.37 9.20
N GLU A 49 -29.50 2.11 10.11
CA GLU A 49 -30.77 2.83 10.16
C GLU A 49 -30.57 4.34 10.32
N ARG A 50 -29.60 4.74 11.15
CA ARG A 50 -29.21 6.15 11.29
C ARG A 50 -28.67 6.74 9.98
N ALA A 51 -27.77 6.03 9.31
CA ALA A 51 -27.20 6.47 8.03
C ALA A 51 -28.26 6.54 6.91
N LEU A 52 -29.27 5.66 6.92
CA LEU A 52 -30.40 5.73 6.00
C LEU A 52 -31.32 6.93 6.27
N ALA A 53 -31.53 7.27 7.55
CA ALA A 53 -32.36 8.39 7.95
C ALA A 53 -31.72 9.76 7.65
N ASP A 54 -30.39 9.86 7.79
CA ASP A 54 -29.60 11.02 7.36
C ASP A 54 -28.37 10.57 6.57
N PRO A 55 -28.45 10.51 5.23
CA PRO A 55 -27.34 10.13 4.36
C PRO A 55 -26.12 11.06 4.42
N ASN A 56 -26.19 12.20 5.12
CA ASN A 56 -25.05 13.08 5.34
C ASN A 56 -24.42 12.90 6.73
N ASP A 57 -24.97 12.02 7.58
CA ASP A 57 -24.41 11.68 8.88
C ASP A 57 -23.19 10.77 8.71
N GLY A 58 -22.06 11.39 8.38
CA GLY A 58 -20.80 10.67 8.18
C GLY A 58 -20.35 9.87 9.41
N GLN A 59 -20.79 10.24 10.62
CA GLN A 59 -20.47 9.48 11.82
C GLN A 59 -21.27 8.18 11.87
N ALA A 60 -22.56 8.20 11.49
CA ALA A 60 -23.36 6.98 11.35
C ALA A 60 -22.78 6.05 10.27
N HIS A 61 -22.41 6.58 9.10
CA HIS A 61 -21.75 5.79 8.04
C HIS A 61 -20.44 5.15 8.51
N PHE A 62 -19.57 5.92 9.19
CA PHE A 62 -18.30 5.41 9.71
C PHE A 62 -18.51 4.32 10.78
N LEU A 63 -19.41 4.53 11.73
CA LEU A 63 -19.66 3.57 12.81
C LEU A 63 -20.41 2.32 12.31
N TYR A 64 -21.26 2.45 11.28
CA TYR A 64 -21.82 1.30 10.57
C TYR A 64 -20.72 0.42 9.98
N ALA A 65 -19.81 1.02 9.20
CA ALA A 65 -18.70 0.30 8.59
C ALA A 65 -17.79 -0.36 9.64
N TYR A 66 -17.43 0.38 10.70
CA TYR A 66 -16.65 -0.15 11.81
C TYR A 66 -17.34 -1.32 12.51
N SER A 67 -18.65 -1.25 12.71
CA SER A 67 -19.41 -2.33 13.37
C SER A 67 -19.46 -3.59 12.50
N LEU A 68 -19.65 -3.46 11.18
CA LEU A 68 -19.56 -4.59 10.26
C LEU A 68 -18.18 -5.26 10.29
N HIS A 69 -17.12 -4.45 10.29
CA HIS A 69 -15.76 -4.94 10.40
C HIS A 69 -15.56 -5.71 11.72
N ALA A 70 -15.96 -5.13 12.85
CA ALA A 70 -15.85 -5.77 14.16
C ALA A 70 -16.70 -7.06 14.29
N ALA A 71 -17.83 -7.16 13.57
CA ALA A 71 -18.63 -8.38 13.45
C ALA A 71 -17.98 -9.46 12.57
N GLY A 72 -16.91 -9.12 11.84
CA GLY A 72 -16.25 -10.02 10.89
C GLY A 72 -16.98 -10.15 9.55
N ASP A 73 -17.99 -9.32 9.28
CA ASP A 73 -18.63 -9.21 7.96
C ASP A 73 -17.77 -8.35 7.03
N LEU A 74 -16.62 -8.91 6.63
CA LEU A 74 -15.59 -8.21 5.87
C LEU A 74 -16.08 -7.81 4.47
N ASP A 75 -17.01 -8.57 3.89
CA ASP A 75 -17.57 -8.26 2.56
C ASP A 75 -18.43 -7.00 2.64
N ALA A 76 -19.34 -6.89 3.61
CA ALA A 76 -20.13 -5.68 3.81
C ALA A 76 -19.29 -4.50 4.32
N ALA A 77 -18.30 -4.77 5.18
CA ALA A 77 -17.41 -3.74 5.72
C ALA A 77 -16.57 -3.07 4.61
N HIS A 78 -16.17 -3.82 3.58
CA HIS A 78 -15.46 -3.27 2.42
C HIS A 78 -16.24 -2.11 1.77
N ASP A 79 -17.49 -2.36 1.39
CA ASP A 79 -18.35 -1.35 0.74
C ASP A 79 -18.66 -0.19 1.70
N ALA A 80 -18.96 -0.52 2.96
CA ALA A 80 -19.30 0.49 3.96
C ALA A 80 -18.13 1.44 4.29
N HIS A 81 -16.89 0.94 4.31
CA HIS A 81 -15.71 1.79 4.51
C HIS A 81 -15.44 2.71 3.31
N ILE A 82 -15.66 2.24 2.08
CA ILE A 82 -15.58 3.08 0.87
C ILE A 82 -16.60 4.23 0.94
N ASP A 83 -17.83 3.95 1.38
CA ASP A 83 -18.84 4.99 1.55
C ASP A 83 -18.50 5.95 2.70
N ALA A 84 -18.03 5.44 3.83
CA ALA A 84 -17.59 6.26 4.95
C ALA A 84 -16.40 7.17 4.57
N ALA A 85 -15.52 6.73 3.65
CA ALA A 85 -14.37 7.50 3.20
C ALA A 85 -14.76 8.78 2.43
N ARG A 86 -16.00 8.87 1.92
CA ARG A 86 -16.51 10.07 1.24
C ARG A 86 -16.70 11.27 2.17
N PHE A 87 -16.73 11.05 3.48
CA PHE A 87 -16.89 12.09 4.48
C PHE A 87 -15.52 12.61 4.93
N PRO A 88 -15.17 13.89 4.68
CA PRO A 88 -13.82 14.41 4.91
C PRO A 88 -13.25 14.20 6.32
N ARG A 89 -14.12 14.16 7.33
CA ARG A 89 -13.72 13.90 8.73
C ARG A 89 -13.20 12.47 8.95
N PHE A 90 -13.67 11.51 8.15
CA PHE A 90 -13.43 10.08 8.34
C PHE A 90 -12.62 9.46 7.20
N THR A 91 -12.32 10.21 6.13
CA THR A 91 -11.63 9.70 4.92
C THR A 91 -10.41 8.85 5.24
N SER A 92 -9.44 9.38 5.97
CA SER A 92 -8.19 8.65 6.27
C SER A 92 -8.40 7.42 7.15
N THR A 93 -9.24 7.52 8.18
CA THR A 93 -9.52 6.38 9.08
C THR A 93 -10.37 5.31 8.41
N ALA A 94 -11.32 5.69 7.55
CA ALA A 94 -12.14 4.75 6.80
C ALA A 94 -11.29 4.01 5.75
N LEU A 95 -10.38 4.70 5.05
CA LEU A 95 -9.43 4.07 4.13
C LEU A 95 -8.43 3.15 4.87
N TYR A 96 -7.98 3.55 6.06
CA TYR A 96 -7.14 2.68 6.90
C TYR A 96 -7.89 1.38 7.28
N ASN A 97 -9.13 1.49 7.75
CA ASN A 97 -9.93 0.31 8.10
C ASN A 97 -10.30 -0.53 6.85
N HIS A 98 -10.46 0.11 5.69
CA HIS A 98 -10.61 -0.58 4.41
C HIS A 98 -9.37 -1.41 4.06
N ALA A 99 -8.17 -0.89 4.35
CA ALA A 99 -6.94 -1.66 4.23
C ALA A 99 -6.87 -2.84 5.21
N CYS A 100 -7.36 -2.69 6.45
CA CYS A 100 -7.51 -3.81 7.39
C CYS A 100 -8.40 -4.92 6.81
N VAL A 101 -9.55 -4.56 6.23
CA VAL A 101 -10.47 -5.51 5.57
C VAL A 101 -9.75 -6.28 4.45
N HIS A 102 -9.01 -5.59 3.58
CA HIS A 102 -8.22 -6.25 2.54
C HIS A 102 -7.15 -7.19 3.10
N ALA A 103 -6.45 -6.78 4.17
CA ALA A 103 -5.44 -7.61 4.82
C ALA A 103 -6.05 -8.90 5.41
N LEU A 104 -7.20 -8.79 6.09
CA LEU A 104 -7.93 -9.92 6.65
C LEU A 104 -8.49 -10.88 5.59
N ARG A 105 -8.84 -10.37 4.40
CA ARG A 105 -9.28 -11.19 3.24
C ARG A 105 -8.11 -11.85 2.49
N GLY A 106 -6.86 -11.56 2.87
CA GLY A 106 -5.66 -12.06 2.17
C GLY A 106 -5.36 -11.34 0.86
N GLU A 107 -5.96 -10.17 0.64
CA GLU A 107 -5.82 -9.35 -0.56
C GLU A 107 -4.65 -8.38 -0.39
N HIS A 108 -3.42 -8.92 -0.27
CA HIS A 108 -2.25 -8.17 0.20
C HIS A 108 -1.95 -6.91 -0.64
N ASP A 109 -2.02 -7.00 -1.96
CA ASP A 109 -1.74 -5.86 -2.84
C ASP A 109 -2.78 -4.75 -2.68
N ALA A 110 -4.05 -5.12 -2.54
CA ALA A 110 -5.14 -4.16 -2.29
C ALA A 110 -5.02 -3.53 -0.90
N ALA A 111 -4.56 -4.29 0.11
CA ALA A 111 -4.31 -3.76 1.46
C ALA A 111 -3.23 -2.67 1.44
N PHE A 112 -2.13 -2.87 0.73
CA PHE A 112 -1.08 -1.86 0.61
C PHE A 112 -1.53 -0.64 -0.21
N GLN A 113 -2.30 -0.84 -1.28
CA GLN A 113 -2.88 0.27 -2.02
C GLN A 113 -3.80 1.13 -1.12
N ALA A 114 -4.69 0.51 -0.35
CA ALA A 114 -5.59 1.23 0.55
C ALA A 114 -4.82 1.93 1.71
N LEU A 115 -3.71 1.35 2.20
CA LEU A 115 -2.82 2.04 3.15
C LEU A 115 -2.18 3.29 2.54
N ASP A 116 -1.75 3.23 1.28
CA ASP A 116 -1.21 4.39 0.57
C ASP A 116 -2.27 5.50 0.46
N GLU A 117 -3.48 5.15 0.05
CA GLU A 117 -4.62 6.09 -0.02
C GLU A 117 -4.95 6.69 1.35
N ALA A 118 -4.91 5.90 2.42
CA ALA A 118 -5.14 6.38 3.78
C ALA A 118 -4.09 7.41 4.21
N ILE A 119 -2.80 7.16 3.91
CA ILE A 119 -1.68 8.06 4.22
C ILE A 119 -1.80 9.36 3.43
N ASP A 120 -2.10 9.28 2.14
CA ASP A 120 -2.32 10.45 1.29
C ASP A 120 -3.52 11.28 1.76
N ALA A 121 -4.53 10.63 2.35
CA ALA A 121 -5.66 11.27 3.01
C ALA A 121 -5.35 11.81 4.43
N GLY A 122 -4.13 11.61 4.94
CA GLY A 122 -3.64 12.17 6.21
C GLY A 122 -3.58 11.19 7.38
N PHE A 123 -3.70 9.88 7.16
CA PHE A 123 -3.38 8.89 8.19
C PHE A 123 -1.88 8.95 8.53
N ASN A 124 -1.55 9.07 9.81
CA ASN A 124 -0.17 9.32 10.27
C ASN A 124 0.21 8.58 11.56
N ASN A 125 -0.44 7.45 11.86
CA ASN A 125 -0.24 6.72 13.10
C ASN A 125 0.52 5.40 12.88
N ALA A 126 1.85 5.47 12.90
CA ALA A 126 2.72 4.29 12.73
C ALA A 126 2.52 3.25 13.85
N ASP A 127 2.37 3.70 15.09
CA ASP A 127 2.20 2.81 16.24
C ASP A 127 0.90 2.01 16.15
N GLN A 128 -0.17 2.63 15.63
CA GLN A 128 -1.41 1.91 15.34
C GLN A 128 -1.17 0.83 14.28
N LEU A 129 -0.62 1.19 13.12
CA LEU A 129 -0.36 0.22 12.04
C LEU A 129 0.49 -0.97 12.53
N GLU A 130 1.58 -0.69 13.25
CA GLU A 130 2.52 -1.72 13.72
C GLU A 130 1.88 -2.74 14.66
N ASN A 131 0.95 -2.30 15.51
CA ASN A 131 0.33 -3.13 16.55
C ASN A 131 -1.04 -3.67 16.19
N ASP A 132 -1.64 -3.21 15.10
CA ASP A 132 -2.95 -3.65 14.64
C ASP A 132 -2.90 -5.13 14.19
N ALA A 133 -3.80 -5.93 14.75
CA ALA A 133 -3.86 -7.36 14.52
C ALA A 133 -4.38 -7.69 13.11
N ASP A 134 -5.14 -6.78 12.49
CA ASP A 134 -5.72 -6.99 11.17
C ASP A 134 -4.66 -7.06 10.08
N PHE A 135 -3.50 -6.44 10.32
CA PHE A 135 -2.35 -6.51 9.43
C PHE A 135 -1.40 -7.67 9.73
N ALA A 136 -1.72 -8.56 10.69
CA ALA A 136 -0.91 -9.76 10.93
C ALA A 136 -0.65 -10.60 9.65
N PRO A 137 -1.60 -10.77 8.71
CA PRO A 137 -1.36 -11.49 7.45
C PRO A 137 -0.33 -10.84 6.53
N VAL A 138 -0.14 -9.51 6.60
CA VAL A 138 0.77 -8.76 5.71
C VAL A 138 2.03 -8.26 6.40
N ARG A 139 2.17 -8.44 7.72
CA ARG A 139 3.31 -7.93 8.51
C ARG A 139 4.67 -8.49 8.05
N GLY A 140 4.70 -9.69 7.46
CA GLY A 140 5.89 -10.30 6.88
C GLY A 140 6.22 -9.84 5.45
N ASP A 141 5.37 -9.01 4.82
CA ASP A 141 5.67 -8.40 3.54
C ASP A 141 6.59 -7.19 3.75
N GLY A 142 7.69 -7.09 2.99
CA GLY A 142 8.66 -6.01 3.12
C GLY A 142 8.06 -4.62 2.89
N ARG A 143 6.92 -4.52 2.18
CA ARG A 143 6.16 -3.27 2.03
C ARG A 143 5.63 -2.74 3.34
N PHE A 144 5.24 -3.60 4.28
CA PHE A 144 4.66 -3.19 5.56
C PHE A 144 5.59 -2.26 6.34
N GLU A 145 6.85 -2.65 6.45
CA GLU A 145 7.82 -1.85 7.16
C GLU A 145 8.23 -0.59 6.36
N SER A 146 8.15 -0.61 5.03
CA SER A 146 8.30 0.62 4.21
C SER A 146 7.20 1.64 4.51
N VAL A 147 5.96 1.19 4.69
CA VAL A 147 4.84 2.03 5.12
C VAL A 147 5.09 2.60 6.53
N LEU A 148 5.58 1.78 7.47
CA LEU A 148 5.95 2.26 8.81
C LEU A 148 7.04 3.32 8.79
N LEU A 149 8.08 3.16 7.96
CA LEU A 149 9.13 4.16 7.78
C LEU A 149 8.54 5.48 7.28
N ARG A 150 7.68 5.44 6.25
CA ARG A 150 6.99 6.63 5.73
C ARG A 150 6.16 7.34 6.79
N LEU A 151 5.38 6.60 7.57
CA LEU A 151 4.58 7.14 8.67
C LEU A 151 5.46 7.77 9.77
N ARG A 152 6.66 7.23 10.00
CA ARG A 152 7.67 7.77 10.93
C ARG A 152 8.47 8.94 10.34
N GLY A 153 8.14 9.40 9.13
CA GLY A 153 8.84 10.49 8.45
C GLY A 153 10.24 10.11 7.97
N ILE A 154 10.53 8.82 7.84
CA ILE A 154 11.77 8.30 7.28
C ILE A 154 11.52 8.05 5.80
N ASP A 155 12.25 8.77 4.95
CA ASP A 155 12.21 8.55 3.51
C ASP A 155 12.93 7.22 3.19
N PRO A 156 12.23 6.20 2.65
CA PRO A 156 12.84 4.93 2.27
C PRO A 156 13.85 5.05 1.12
N THR A 157 14.06 6.26 0.60
CA THR A 157 15.08 6.59 -0.40
C THR A 157 16.28 7.31 0.20
N ASP A 158 16.20 7.79 1.46
CA ASP A 158 17.34 8.31 2.21
C ASP A 158 18.15 7.14 2.80
N LEU A 159 18.88 6.46 1.93
CA LEU A 159 19.63 5.24 2.25
C LEU A 159 20.57 5.40 3.46
N ALA A 160 21.08 6.60 3.70
CA ALA A 160 21.99 6.88 4.81
C ALA A 160 21.32 6.77 6.19
N LYS A 161 19.98 6.88 6.26
CA LYS A 161 19.21 6.71 7.50
C LYS A 161 18.61 5.32 7.68
N LEU A 162 18.66 4.50 6.63
CA LEU A 162 18.10 3.16 6.69
C LEU A 162 19.07 2.17 7.36
N PRO A 163 18.55 1.18 8.12
CA PRO A 163 19.33 0.00 8.46
C PRO A 163 19.85 -0.69 7.18
N ALA A 164 21.06 -1.24 7.22
CA ALA A 164 21.65 -1.90 6.05
C ALA A 164 20.78 -3.04 5.48
N SER A 165 20.01 -3.72 6.34
CA SER A 165 19.06 -4.77 5.97
C SER A 165 17.84 -4.29 5.19
N ARG A 166 17.70 -2.97 4.98
CA ARG A 166 16.52 -2.31 4.42
C ARG A 166 16.83 -1.52 3.15
N LEU A 167 18.09 -1.56 2.71
CA LEU A 167 18.54 -0.80 1.54
C LEU A 167 17.76 -1.12 0.26
N PHE A 168 17.18 -2.31 0.11
CA PHE A 168 16.38 -2.69 -1.06
C PHE A 168 14.87 -2.57 -0.90
N ASP A 169 14.36 -1.98 0.19
CA ASP A 169 12.90 -1.82 0.36
C ASP A 169 12.29 -1.00 -0.78
N PHE A 170 13.00 0.03 -1.24
CA PHE A 170 12.56 0.85 -2.37
C PHE A 170 12.27 0.00 -3.61
N TYR A 171 12.95 -1.13 -3.79
CA TYR A 171 12.92 -1.93 -5.01
C TYR A 171 11.67 -2.82 -5.13
N VAL A 172 10.94 -3.06 -4.03
CA VAL A 172 9.73 -3.88 -4.05
C VAL A 172 8.63 -3.19 -4.88
N GLY A 173 7.93 -3.98 -5.71
CA GLY A 173 6.83 -3.57 -6.59
C GLY A 173 7.17 -3.73 -8.07
N ASP A 174 6.32 -3.14 -8.92
CA ASP A 174 6.46 -3.25 -10.38
C ASP A 174 7.19 -2.04 -10.99
N TRP A 175 8.00 -2.31 -12.00
CA TRP A 175 8.88 -1.34 -12.63
C TRP A 175 9.01 -1.50 -14.14
N SER A 176 9.09 -0.36 -14.82
CA SER A 176 9.50 -0.23 -16.21
C SER A 176 10.99 0.08 -16.27
N MET A 177 11.79 -0.77 -16.91
CA MET A 177 13.22 -0.53 -17.15
C MET A 177 13.46 0.08 -18.53
N TRP A 178 13.95 1.32 -18.53
CA TRP A 178 14.19 2.14 -19.70
C TRP A 178 15.64 2.09 -20.16
N ASN A 179 15.82 1.99 -21.48
CA ASN A 179 17.08 2.20 -22.19
C ASN A 179 16.88 3.32 -23.20
N GLY A 180 17.24 4.56 -22.81
CA GLY A 180 16.81 5.75 -23.53
C GLY A 180 15.28 5.83 -23.54
N ASP A 181 14.69 6.05 -24.71
CA ASP A 181 13.23 6.20 -24.87
C ASP A 181 12.47 4.87 -24.99
N ASN A 182 13.16 3.72 -24.89
CA ASN A 182 12.55 2.40 -25.03
C ASN A 182 12.48 1.67 -23.69
N VAL A 183 11.28 1.28 -23.26
CA VAL A 183 11.09 0.28 -22.19
C VAL A 183 11.60 -1.06 -22.72
N GLU A 184 12.69 -1.55 -22.15
CA GLU A 184 13.35 -2.80 -22.53
C GLU A 184 12.70 -3.98 -21.79
N HIS A 185 12.54 -3.84 -20.46
CA HIS A 185 11.97 -4.88 -19.62
C HIS A 185 10.94 -4.32 -18.62
N LEU A 186 9.98 -5.16 -18.27
CA LEU A 186 9.07 -4.97 -17.14
C LEU A 186 9.54 -5.89 -16.02
N LEU A 187 9.71 -5.34 -14.82
CA LEU A 187 10.12 -6.09 -13.64
C LEU A 187 8.97 -6.12 -12.63
N SER A 188 8.82 -7.27 -11.99
CA SER A 188 8.01 -7.43 -10.79
C SER A 188 8.90 -7.92 -9.67
N VAL A 189 8.95 -7.17 -8.57
CA VAL A 189 9.82 -7.45 -7.42
C VAL A 189 8.96 -7.69 -6.20
N SER A 190 9.04 -8.88 -5.63
CA SER A 190 8.29 -9.26 -4.43
C SER A 190 9.20 -9.55 -3.26
N SER A 191 8.70 -9.26 -2.06
CA SER A 191 9.28 -9.76 -0.81
C SER A 191 9.17 -11.28 -0.75
N THR A 192 10.16 -11.93 -0.14
CA THR A 192 10.24 -13.38 0.09
C THR A 192 10.85 -13.64 1.46
N LEU A 193 10.70 -14.88 1.96
CA LEU A 193 11.28 -15.30 3.25
C LEU A 193 10.85 -14.37 4.40
N ASP A 194 9.56 -14.04 4.49
CA ASP A 194 9.00 -13.18 5.53
C ASP A 194 9.71 -11.81 5.66
N GLY A 195 10.12 -11.23 4.54
CA GLY A 195 10.79 -9.92 4.50
C GLY A 195 12.32 -9.98 4.50
N HIS A 196 12.91 -11.18 4.60
CA HIS A 196 14.36 -11.33 4.65
C HIS A 196 15.06 -11.41 3.28
N GLY A 197 14.29 -11.46 2.19
CA GLY A 197 14.84 -11.43 0.84
C GLY A 197 13.82 -10.95 -0.19
N LEU A 198 14.28 -10.78 -1.43
CA LEU A 198 13.45 -10.34 -2.55
C LEU A 198 13.61 -11.31 -3.73
N THR A 199 12.56 -11.46 -4.53
CA THR A 199 12.67 -12.05 -5.87
C THR A 199 12.23 -11.03 -6.90
N ALA A 200 13.08 -10.79 -7.90
CA ALA A 200 12.78 -9.94 -9.05
C ALA A 200 12.64 -10.81 -10.29
N SER A 201 11.53 -10.67 -11.02
CA SER A 201 11.32 -11.33 -12.31
C SER A 201 11.25 -10.28 -13.40
N ALA A 202 12.03 -10.44 -14.47
CA ALA A 202 12.07 -9.53 -15.60
C ALA A 202 11.46 -10.19 -16.84
N LYS A 203 10.63 -9.44 -17.57
CA LYS A 203 10.05 -9.82 -18.87
C LYS A 203 10.41 -8.80 -19.93
N ASP A 204 10.62 -9.27 -21.15
CA ASP A 204 10.75 -8.38 -22.31
C ASP A 204 9.45 -7.58 -22.50
N ALA A 205 9.55 -6.26 -22.62
CA ALA A 205 8.38 -5.37 -22.60
C ALA A 205 7.49 -5.51 -23.84
N LYS A 206 8.03 -6.00 -24.97
CA LYS A 206 7.28 -6.12 -26.23
C LYS A 206 6.62 -7.48 -26.38
N THR A 207 7.32 -8.53 -25.97
CA THR A 207 6.91 -9.92 -26.18
C THR A 207 6.31 -10.56 -24.93
N GLY A 208 6.50 -9.96 -23.75
CA GLY A 208 6.09 -10.51 -22.45
C GLY A 208 6.90 -11.73 -22.00
N ALA A 209 7.96 -12.07 -22.71
CA ALA A 209 8.71 -13.29 -22.49
C ALA A 209 9.71 -13.10 -21.32
N SER A 210 9.77 -14.02 -20.35
CA SER A 210 10.67 -13.94 -19.19
C SER A 210 12.16 -13.91 -19.57
N VAL A 211 12.90 -12.87 -19.23
CA VAL A 211 14.31 -12.70 -19.64
C VAL A 211 15.31 -13.04 -18.54
N ALA A 212 14.96 -12.82 -17.28
CA ALA A 212 15.82 -13.09 -16.14
C ALA A 212 15.02 -13.17 -14.84
N THR A 213 15.60 -13.81 -13.84
CA THR A 213 15.14 -13.77 -12.44
C THR A 213 16.34 -13.42 -11.56
N SER A 214 16.07 -12.74 -10.45
CA SER A 214 17.06 -12.51 -9.39
C SER A 214 16.48 -12.81 -8.03
N THR A 215 17.34 -13.30 -7.13
CA THR A 215 17.06 -13.37 -5.70
C THR A 215 18.03 -12.46 -4.96
N PHE A 216 17.53 -11.66 -4.04
CA PHE A 216 18.31 -10.81 -3.14
C PHE A 216 18.09 -11.30 -1.71
N VAL A 217 19.15 -11.41 -0.91
CA VAL A 217 19.06 -11.77 0.51
C VAL A 217 20.05 -10.92 1.29
N TYR A 218 19.62 -10.37 2.42
CA TYR A 218 20.53 -9.71 3.35
C TYR A 218 21.22 -10.73 4.25
N ALA A 219 22.55 -10.69 4.30
CA ALA A 219 23.39 -11.56 5.10
C ALA A 219 23.89 -10.79 6.35
N PRO A 220 23.20 -10.90 7.50
CA PRO A 220 23.40 -10.00 8.63
C PRO A 220 24.77 -10.14 9.29
N GLU A 221 25.35 -11.34 9.28
CA GLU A 221 26.69 -11.58 9.87
C GLU A 221 27.80 -10.86 9.09
N GLN A 222 27.64 -10.74 7.77
CA GLN A 222 28.59 -10.06 6.90
C GLN A 222 28.23 -8.59 6.67
N GLY A 223 26.98 -8.20 6.96
CA GLY A 223 26.47 -6.85 6.73
C GLY A 223 26.31 -6.51 5.25
N VAL A 224 26.09 -7.52 4.38
CA VAL A 224 25.99 -7.34 2.93
C VAL A 224 24.69 -7.90 2.38
N TRP A 225 24.17 -7.27 1.34
CA TRP A 225 23.19 -7.86 0.44
C TRP A 225 23.90 -8.76 -0.57
N ARG A 226 23.31 -9.93 -0.82
CA ARG A 226 23.74 -10.87 -1.87
C ARG A 226 22.64 -10.97 -2.93
N GLN A 227 23.01 -10.78 -4.19
CA GLN A 227 22.17 -11.01 -5.35
C GLN A 227 22.66 -12.27 -6.08
N VAL A 228 21.74 -13.14 -6.46
CA VAL A 228 21.96 -14.16 -7.51
C VAL A 228 21.05 -13.83 -8.67
N TRP A 229 21.64 -13.45 -9.81
CA TRP A 229 20.94 -13.14 -11.05
C TRP A 229 21.13 -14.29 -12.04
N VAL A 230 20.04 -14.71 -12.68
CA VAL A 230 20.01 -15.80 -13.67
C VAL A 230 19.28 -15.32 -14.91
N SER A 231 19.92 -15.43 -16.07
CA SER A 231 19.30 -15.13 -17.36
C SER A 231 18.57 -16.33 -17.97
N ARG A 232 17.71 -16.06 -18.96
CA ARG A 232 17.08 -17.08 -19.80
C ARG A 232 18.08 -18.00 -20.49
N ASP A 233 19.22 -17.48 -20.94
CA ASP A 233 20.27 -18.25 -21.63
C ASP A 233 21.22 -18.99 -20.66
N GLY A 234 20.96 -18.95 -19.35
CA GLY A 234 21.66 -19.74 -18.35
C GLY A 234 22.91 -19.08 -17.77
N MET A 235 23.13 -17.79 -18.03
CA MET A 235 24.19 -17.02 -17.37
C MET A 235 23.80 -16.78 -15.90
N VAL A 236 24.73 -17.06 -14.99
CA VAL A 236 24.56 -16.82 -13.56
C VAL A 236 25.61 -15.82 -13.08
N VAL A 237 25.16 -14.81 -12.36
CA VAL A 237 26.03 -13.83 -11.70
C VAL A 237 25.64 -13.73 -10.23
N THR A 238 26.63 -13.84 -9.34
CA THR A 238 26.45 -13.59 -7.90
C THR A 238 27.18 -12.31 -7.53
N LEU A 239 26.47 -11.37 -6.90
CA LEU A 239 27.00 -10.07 -6.48
C LEU A 239 26.78 -9.90 -4.98
N GLU A 240 27.68 -9.20 -4.30
CA GLU A 240 27.58 -8.85 -2.88
C GLU A 240 27.94 -7.39 -2.65
N GLY A 241 27.29 -6.74 -1.69
CA GLY A 241 27.66 -5.39 -1.30
C GLY A 241 26.60 -4.69 -0.47
N GLY A 242 26.54 -3.36 -0.58
CA GLY A 242 25.69 -2.54 0.29
C GLY A 242 25.82 -1.06 -0.05
N LEU A 243 25.58 -0.21 0.94
CA LEU A 243 25.67 1.24 0.78
C LEU A 243 27.13 1.69 0.63
N ALA A 244 27.45 2.38 -0.46
CA ALA A 244 28.72 3.04 -0.72
C ALA A 244 28.48 4.38 -1.43
N ASP A 245 29.02 5.46 -0.88
CA ASP A 245 28.93 6.82 -1.45
C ASP A 245 27.50 7.28 -1.84
N GLY A 246 26.50 6.90 -1.03
CA GLY A 246 25.10 7.26 -1.24
C GLY A 246 24.38 6.42 -2.32
N ALA A 247 25.01 5.37 -2.83
CA ALA A 247 24.43 4.40 -3.75
C ALA A 247 24.53 2.99 -3.17
N ILE A 248 23.71 2.06 -3.67
CA ILE A 248 23.88 0.63 -3.36
C ILE A 248 24.77 0.04 -4.44
N VAL A 249 25.92 -0.49 -4.04
CA VAL A 249 26.91 -1.09 -4.94
C VAL A 249 27.02 -2.57 -4.60
N LEU A 250 26.75 -3.44 -5.58
CA LEU A 250 26.98 -4.88 -5.46
C LEU A 250 28.05 -5.32 -6.44
N GLU A 251 29.08 -5.99 -5.98
CA GLU A 251 30.22 -6.43 -6.78
C GLU A 251 30.30 -7.96 -6.86
N GLN A 252 30.80 -8.49 -7.97
CA GLN A 252 30.78 -9.92 -8.22
C GLN A 252 31.64 -10.70 -7.23
N THR A 253 31.02 -11.64 -6.52
CA THR A 253 31.72 -12.52 -5.58
C THR A 253 32.64 -13.47 -6.35
N THR A 254 33.93 -13.48 -6.03
CA THR A 254 34.86 -14.46 -6.61
C THR A 254 34.67 -15.80 -5.94
N GLN A 255 34.46 -16.87 -6.71
CA GLN A 255 34.37 -18.21 -6.14
C GLN A 255 35.73 -18.74 -5.63
N ASN A 256 36.86 -18.08 -5.94
CA ASN A 256 38.22 -18.52 -5.55
C ASN A 256 39.33 -17.44 -5.70
N GLY A 257 39.10 -16.17 -5.32
CA GLY A 257 40.18 -15.17 -5.18
C GLY A 257 40.99 -14.81 -6.44
N ALA A 258 40.60 -15.31 -7.61
CA ALA A 258 41.26 -15.03 -8.89
C ALA A 258 40.25 -14.36 -9.82
N ARG A 259 40.29 -13.04 -9.94
CA ARG A 259 39.72 -12.40 -11.12
C ARG A 259 40.52 -11.18 -11.53
N GLU A 260 41.05 -11.28 -12.74
CA GLU A 260 41.46 -10.12 -13.53
C GLU A 260 40.22 -9.35 -14.01
N THR A 261 39.03 -9.98 -14.14
CA THR A 261 37.79 -9.32 -14.57
C THR A 261 36.71 -9.22 -13.49
N GLY A 262 36.15 -8.03 -13.28
CA GLY A 262 35.10 -7.73 -12.29
C GLY A 262 33.79 -7.31 -12.93
N ALA A 263 32.69 -7.48 -12.22
CA ALA A 263 31.40 -6.87 -12.57
C ALA A 263 30.77 -6.25 -11.32
N ARG A 264 30.09 -5.13 -11.47
CA ARG A 264 29.32 -4.50 -10.39
C ARG A 264 28.05 -3.84 -10.89
N SER A 265 27.01 -3.92 -10.07
CA SER A 265 25.78 -3.16 -10.23
C SER A 265 25.78 -1.97 -9.27
N ILE A 266 25.21 -0.86 -9.72
CA ILE A 266 25.07 0.36 -8.91
C ILE A 266 23.63 0.85 -9.02
N PHE A 267 22.96 1.00 -7.87
CA PHE A 267 21.63 1.60 -7.74
C PHE A 267 21.80 2.98 -7.12
N SER A 268 21.38 4.02 -7.83
CA SER A 268 21.62 5.42 -7.48
C SER A 268 20.41 6.28 -7.81
N GLU A 269 20.40 7.53 -7.34
CA GLU A 269 19.30 8.48 -7.58
C GLU A 269 17.92 7.91 -7.22
N ILE A 270 17.86 7.16 -6.12
CA ILE A 270 16.65 6.48 -5.68
C ILE A 270 15.63 7.53 -5.25
N ARG A 271 14.42 7.38 -5.78
CA ARG A 271 13.21 8.18 -5.54
C ARG A 271 12.03 7.21 -5.36
N PRO A 272 10.92 7.63 -4.74
CA PRO A 272 9.77 6.75 -4.54
C PRO A 272 9.25 6.10 -5.84
N ASP A 273 9.36 6.84 -6.94
CA ASP A 273 8.84 6.49 -8.26
C ASP A 273 9.91 6.09 -9.29
N GLY A 274 11.20 6.07 -8.91
CA GLY A 274 12.27 5.83 -9.87
C GLY A 274 13.66 5.69 -9.28
N PHE A 275 14.57 5.09 -10.05
CA PHE A 275 16.00 5.05 -9.73
C PHE A 275 16.84 4.86 -10.99
N ARG A 276 18.15 5.08 -10.86
CA ARG A 276 19.13 4.85 -11.92
C ARG A 276 19.97 3.63 -11.60
N TYR A 277 20.13 2.77 -12.60
CA TYR A 277 20.91 1.55 -12.54
C TYR A 277 22.10 1.62 -13.50
N GLU A 278 23.27 1.19 -13.02
CA GLU A 278 24.44 0.96 -13.88
C GLU A 278 24.96 -0.47 -13.75
N TRP A 279 25.42 -0.99 -14.89
CA TRP A 279 26.26 -2.18 -14.94
C TRP A 279 27.66 -1.75 -15.38
N GLN A 280 28.66 -2.09 -14.57
CA GLN A 280 30.06 -1.79 -14.84
C GLN A 280 30.90 -3.06 -14.84
N THR A 281 31.95 -3.07 -15.64
CA THR A 281 32.94 -4.15 -15.69
C THR A 281 34.34 -3.62 -15.41
N SER A 282 35.20 -4.50 -14.93
CA SER A 282 36.63 -4.24 -14.72
C SER A 282 37.44 -5.31 -15.43
N GLU A 283 38.63 -4.94 -15.93
CA GLU A 283 39.62 -5.83 -16.54
C GLU A 283 40.94 -5.90 -15.76
N ASP A 284 41.01 -5.24 -14.59
CA ASP A 284 42.22 -5.14 -13.75
C ASP A 284 41.98 -5.51 -12.28
N GLY A 285 40.98 -6.36 -12.03
CA GLY A 285 40.63 -6.83 -10.70
C GLY A 285 39.94 -5.78 -9.82
N GLY A 286 39.16 -4.88 -10.42
CA GLY A 286 38.38 -3.87 -9.72
C GLY A 286 39.12 -2.56 -9.42
N LYS A 287 40.33 -2.36 -9.97
CA LYS A 287 41.08 -1.10 -9.79
C LYS A 287 40.49 0.01 -10.65
N THR A 288 40.04 -0.32 -11.86
CA THR A 288 39.31 0.57 -12.75
C THR A 288 38.01 -0.08 -13.20
N TRP A 289 37.00 0.76 -13.40
CA TRP A 289 35.65 0.35 -13.75
C TRP A 289 35.15 1.12 -14.96
N LYS A 290 34.53 0.41 -15.90
CA LYS A 290 33.92 0.97 -17.10
C LYS A 290 32.42 0.69 -17.09
N THR A 291 31.60 1.73 -17.19
CA THR A 291 30.16 1.58 -17.40
C THR A 291 29.88 1.00 -18.78
N VAL A 292 29.21 -0.16 -18.80
CA VAL A 292 28.83 -0.87 -20.02
C VAL A 292 27.33 -0.76 -20.29
N ALA A 293 26.52 -0.52 -19.26
CA ALA A 293 25.10 -0.21 -19.41
C ALA A 293 24.62 0.78 -18.35
N THR A 294 23.69 1.64 -18.74
CA THR A 294 22.90 2.49 -17.86
C THR A 294 21.43 2.30 -18.18
N ARG A 295 20.60 2.20 -17.14
CA ARG A 295 19.15 2.07 -17.24
C ARG A 295 18.47 3.00 -16.24
N THR A 296 17.29 3.48 -16.59
CA THR A 296 16.41 4.20 -15.67
C THR A 296 15.22 3.32 -15.36
N PHE A 297 14.78 3.31 -14.12
CA PHE A 297 13.60 2.59 -13.68
C PHE A 297 12.53 3.60 -13.27
N THR A 298 11.30 3.34 -13.65
CA THR A 298 10.11 4.07 -13.19
C THR A 298 9.06 3.09 -12.71
N ARG A 299 8.23 3.48 -11.74
CA ARG A 299 7.06 2.67 -11.36
C ARG A 299 6.17 2.39 -12.57
N SER A 300 5.60 1.18 -12.62
CA SER A 300 4.63 0.75 -13.64
C SER A 300 3.20 0.95 -13.18
#